data_AF-A0A7R9AIZ8-F1
#
_entry.id   AF-A0A7R9AIZ8-F1
#
_cell.length_a   1.000
_cell.length_b   1.000
_cell.length_c   1.000
_cell.angle_alpha   90.00
_cell.angle_beta   90.00
_cell.angle_gamma   90.00
#
_symmetry.space_group_name_H-M   'P 1'
#
loop_
_entity.id
_entity.type
_entity.pdbx_description
1 polymer ?
#
loop_
_entity_poly.entity_id
_entity_poly.type
_entity_poly.pdbx_seq_one_letter_code
_entity_poly.pdbx_strand_id
1 'polypeptide(L)'
;MLDGLELLSALMHVHTSPDDHDDHDDHDGKDEKDDKDDEEDKTAKLQREQELKRQLRRDIALYTHLIDQVLAEDDLNRDGFLSYFEFSLGRRREEKLLNS
;
A
#
# COMPACT_ATOMS: atom_id res chain seq x y z
N MET A 1 -2.32 -15.90 -11.90
CA MET A 1 -1.21 -14.92 -11.99
C MET A 1 -1.64 -13.75 -11.13
N LEU A 2 -0.86 -13.35 -10.13
CA LEU A 2 -1.18 -12.14 -9.36
C LEU A 2 -0.99 -10.92 -10.27
N ASP A 3 -1.91 -9.97 -10.17
CA ASP A 3 -1.83 -8.69 -10.89
C ASP A 3 -0.70 -7.82 -10.28
N GLY A 4 -0.07 -6.97 -11.09
CA GLY A 4 1.01 -6.09 -10.63
C GLY A 4 0.57 -5.17 -9.49
N LEU A 5 -0.71 -4.80 -9.46
CA LEU A 5 -1.34 -4.04 -8.37
C LEU A 5 -1.50 -4.86 -7.08
N GLU A 6 -1.76 -6.17 -7.18
CA GLU A 6 -1.80 -7.06 -6.02
C GLU A 6 -0.41 -7.26 -5.41
N LEU A 7 0.63 -7.30 -6.25
CA LEU A 7 2.02 -7.39 -5.79
C LEU A 7 2.45 -6.10 -5.06
N LEU A 8 2.09 -4.94 -5.60
CA LEU A 8 2.36 -3.64 -4.95
C LEU A 8 1.63 -3.53 -3.61
N SER A 9 0.37 -3.98 -3.57
CA SER A 9 -0.44 -4.08 -2.35
C SER A 9 0.22 -4.96 -1.28
N ALA A 10 0.77 -6.12 -1.67
CA ALA A 10 1.47 -7.03 -0.77
C ALA A 10 2.78 -6.43 -0.23
N LEU A 11 3.54 -5.70 -1.07
CA LEU A 11 4.80 -5.08 -0.66
C LEU A 11 4.61 -3.93 0.34
N MET A 12 3.56 -3.11 0.18
CA MET A 12 3.29 -2.01 1.12
C MET A 12 2.82 -2.49 2.49
N HIS A 13 2.20 -3.68 2.58
CA HIS A 13 1.85 -4.29 3.86
C HIS A 13 3.08 -4.68 4.69
N VAL A 14 4.20 -5.05 4.05
CA VAL A 14 5.42 -5.47 4.77
C VAL A 14 6.13 -4.27 5.43
N HIS A 15 5.98 -3.07 4.86
CA HIS A 15 6.67 -1.87 5.35
C HIS A 15 5.91 -1.09 6.44
N THR A 16 4.66 -1.45 6.75
CA THR A 16 3.82 -0.76 7.74
C THR A 16 3.40 -1.62 8.92
N SER A 17 4.09 -2.75 9.17
CA SER A 17 4.07 -3.37 10.49
C SER A 17 4.73 -2.39 11.47
N PRO A 18 3.98 -1.78 12.41
CA PRO A 18 4.62 -1.12 13.53
C PRO A 18 5.31 -2.21 14.34
N ASP A 19 6.56 -1.96 14.72
CA ASP A 19 7.33 -2.80 15.63
C ASP A 19 6.44 -3.43 16.71
N ASP A 20 6.24 -4.75 16.61
CA ASP A 20 5.89 -5.56 17.76
C ASP A 20 7.14 -5.54 18.64
N HIS A 21 7.19 -4.56 19.55
CA HIS A 21 8.17 -4.56 20.61
C HIS A 21 8.00 -5.86 21.41
N ASP A 22 9.02 -6.72 21.28
CA ASP A 22 9.34 -7.83 22.16
C ASP A 22 9.33 -7.37 23.62
N ASP A 23 8.21 -7.53 24.32
CA ASP A 23 8.23 -7.63 25.78
C ASP A 23 8.37 -9.13 26.13
N HIS A 24 9.63 -9.58 26.06
CA HIS A 24 10.11 -10.72 26.81
C HIS A 24 9.86 -10.45 28.31
N ASP A 25 8.81 -11.04 28.88
CA ASP A 25 8.69 -11.15 30.33
C ASP A 25 8.70 -12.63 30.72
N ASP A 26 9.88 -13.07 31.16
CA ASP A 26 10.14 -14.36 31.79
C ASP A 26 9.33 -14.45 33.09
N HIS A 27 8.13 -15.02 33.05
CA HIS A 27 7.42 -15.43 34.26
C HIS A 27 7.07 -16.93 34.23
N ASP A 28 7.99 -17.70 34.81
CA ASP A 28 7.81 -19.06 35.32
C ASP A 28 6.68 -19.05 36.37
N GLY A 29 5.53 -19.63 36.02
CA GLY A 29 4.36 -19.65 36.89
C GLY A 29 3.21 -20.43 36.28
N LYS A 30 3.15 -21.72 36.59
CA LYS A 30 1.95 -22.56 36.41
C LYS A 30 0.76 -21.87 37.06
N ASP A 31 -0.31 -21.64 36.32
CA ASP A 31 -1.67 -21.79 36.85
C ASP A 31 -2.71 -21.89 35.72
N GLU A 32 -3.65 -22.79 35.96
CA GLU A 32 -4.77 -23.13 35.10
C GLU A 32 -5.85 -22.03 35.11
N LYS A 33 -6.48 -21.82 33.93
CA LYS A 33 -7.77 -21.13 33.66
C LYS A 33 -7.75 -19.59 33.55
N ASP A 34 -8.08 -19.07 32.37
CA ASP A 34 -9.43 -18.51 32.11
C ASP A 34 -9.60 -18.17 30.61
N ASP A 35 -10.38 -18.98 29.88
CA ASP A 35 -10.76 -18.79 28.46
C ASP A 35 -11.84 -17.70 28.30
N LYS A 36 -11.69 -16.52 28.93
CA LYS A 36 -12.76 -15.50 28.98
C LYS A 36 -12.41 -14.08 28.52
N ASP A 37 -11.18 -13.85 28.05
CA ASP A 37 -10.75 -12.52 27.58
C ASP A 37 -10.62 -12.40 26.04
N ASP A 38 -10.95 -13.45 25.29
CA ASP A 38 -10.66 -13.56 23.84
C ASP A 38 -11.59 -12.82 22.88
N GLU A 39 -12.79 -12.38 23.29
CA GLU A 39 -13.76 -11.78 22.36
C GLU A 39 -13.58 -10.26 22.18
N GLU A 40 -13.09 -9.56 23.20
CA GLU A 40 -12.81 -8.12 23.10
C GLU A 40 -11.58 -7.86 22.22
N ASP A 41 -10.56 -8.73 22.31
CA ASP A 41 -9.36 -8.66 21.48
C ASP A 41 -9.64 -9.01 20.00
N LYS A 42 -10.51 -10.00 19.73
CA LYS A 42 -10.93 -10.33 18.35
C LYS A 42 -11.69 -9.19 17.68
N THR A 43 -12.58 -8.52 18.41
CA THR A 43 -13.37 -7.41 17.86
C THR A 43 -12.51 -6.20 17.57
N ALA A 44 -11.56 -5.85 18.45
CA ALA A 44 -10.58 -4.80 18.23
C ALA A 44 -9.68 -5.10 17.02
N LYS A 45 -9.21 -6.35 16.88
CA LYS A 45 -8.38 -6.80 15.76
C LYS A 45 -9.12 -6.73 14.42
N LEU A 46 -10.39 -7.16 14.39
CA LEU A 46 -11.25 -7.06 13.20
C LEU A 46 -11.50 -5.61 12.78
N GLN A 47 -11.71 -4.71 13.74
CA GLN A 47 -11.89 -3.28 13.46
C GLN A 47 -10.61 -2.67 12.87
N ARG A 48 -9.45 -2.98 13.45
CA ARG A 48 -8.14 -2.52 12.95
C ARG A 48 -7.86 -3.03 11.54
N GLU A 49 -8.15 -4.30 11.26
CA GLU A 49 -7.99 -4.88 9.92
C GLU A 49 -8.92 -4.20 8.89
N GLN A 50 -10.17 -3.92 9.26
CA GLN A 50 -11.11 -3.21 8.41
C GLN A 50 -10.64 -1.77 8.12
N GLU A 51 -10.11 -1.07 9.12
CA GLU A 51 -9.56 0.26 8.95
C GLU A 51 -8.35 0.25 8.02
N LEU A 52 -7.42 -0.70 8.21
CA LEU A 52 -6.26 -0.88 7.34
C LEU A 52 -6.69 -1.13 5.89
N LYS A 53 -7.66 -2.02 5.67
CA LYS A 53 -8.24 -2.30 4.34
C LYS A 53 -8.88 -1.05 3.73
N ARG A 54 -9.52 -0.18 4.52
CA ARG A 54 -10.09 1.09 4.04
C ARG A 54 -9.02 2.11 3.68
N GLN A 55 -7.96 2.21 4.48
CA GLN A 55 -6.81 3.06 4.17
C GLN A 55 -6.16 2.61 2.86
N LEU A 56 -5.83 1.32 2.75
CA LEU A 56 -5.27 0.72 1.54
C LEU A 56 -6.11 1.01 0.28
N ARG A 57 -7.43 0.84 0.36
CA ARG A 57 -8.31 1.13 -0.79
C ARG A 57 -8.24 2.59 -1.22
N ARG A 58 -8.12 3.52 -0.28
CA ARG A 58 -7.97 4.96 -0.59
C ARG A 58 -6.62 5.23 -1.24
N ASP A 59 -5.56 4.63 -0.71
CA ASP A 59 -4.20 4.82 -1.22
C ASP A 59 -4.07 4.24 -2.64
N ILE A 60 -4.57 3.03 -2.87
CA ILE A 60 -4.65 2.43 -4.20
C ILE A 60 -5.41 3.34 -5.16
N ALA A 61 -6.58 3.85 -4.77
CA ALA A 61 -7.37 4.73 -5.63
C ALA A 61 -6.62 6.03 -5.98
N LEU A 62 -5.90 6.60 -5.00
CA LEU A 62 -5.07 7.79 -5.22
C LEU A 62 -3.93 7.49 -6.20
N TYR A 63 -3.17 6.41 -5.97
CA TYR A 63 -2.05 6.04 -6.84
C TYR A 63 -2.51 5.69 -8.25
N THR A 64 -3.60 4.92 -8.38
CA THR A 64 -4.19 4.62 -9.70
C THR A 64 -4.56 5.89 -10.43
N HIS A 65 -5.20 6.86 -9.77
CA HIS A 65 -5.55 8.13 -10.41
C HIS A 65 -4.33 8.91 -10.91
N LEU A 66 -3.26 8.96 -10.12
CA LEU A 66 -2.01 9.62 -10.51
C LEU A 66 -1.32 8.90 -11.69
N ILE A 67 -1.28 7.58 -11.65
CA ILE A 67 -0.69 6.75 -12.72
C ILE A 67 -1.49 6.90 -14.01
N ASP A 68 -2.83 6.84 -13.93
CA ASP A 68 -3.71 6.99 -15.08
C ASP A 68 -3.50 8.34 -15.79
N GLN A 69 -3.32 9.42 -15.02
CA GLN A 69 -3.04 10.73 -15.60
C GLN A 69 -1.70 10.75 -16.35
N VAL A 70 -0.64 10.22 -15.73
CA VAL A 70 0.70 10.18 -16.34
C VAL A 70 0.70 9.33 -17.61
N LEU A 71 0.09 8.15 -17.57
CA LEU A 71 0.00 7.27 -18.74
C LEU A 71 -0.85 7.91 -19.85
N ALA A 72 -1.97 8.56 -19.52
CA ALA A 72 -2.80 9.22 -20.54
C ALA A 72 -2.06 10.33 -21.29
N GLU A 73 -1.10 10.99 -20.64
CA GLU A 73 -0.33 12.09 -21.22
C GLU A 73 0.92 11.60 -21.99
N ASP A 74 1.66 10.65 -21.42
CA ASP A 74 3.00 10.29 -21.89
C ASP A 74 3.10 8.91 -22.57
N ASP A 75 2.16 7.98 -22.33
CA ASP A 75 2.14 6.67 -23.01
C ASP A 75 1.55 6.82 -24.42
N LEU A 76 2.45 6.95 -25.41
CA LEU A 76 2.09 7.24 -26.80
C LEU A 76 1.61 5.99 -27.54
N ASN A 77 2.14 4.83 -27.18
CA ASN A 77 1.84 3.57 -27.85
C ASN A 77 0.70 2.79 -27.17
N ARG A 78 0.28 3.21 -25.96
CA ARG A 78 -0.79 2.62 -25.14
C ARG A 78 -0.53 1.18 -24.74
N ASP A 79 0.73 0.84 -24.50
CA ASP A 79 1.12 -0.49 -24.01
C ASP A 79 1.03 -0.61 -22.48
N GLY A 80 0.74 0.50 -21.78
CA GLY A 80 0.61 0.57 -20.33
C GLY A 80 1.95 0.78 -19.61
N PHE A 81 3.03 1.03 -20.36
CA PHE A 81 4.36 1.31 -19.84
C PHE A 81 4.88 2.63 -20.39
N LEU A 82 5.90 3.17 -19.71
CA LEU A 82 6.61 4.35 -20.17
C LEU A 82 8.03 3.97 -20.55
N SER A 83 8.33 4.00 -21.85
CA SER A 83 9.70 3.88 -22.31
C SER A 83 10.50 5.13 -21.91
N TYR A 84 11.82 4.98 -21.79
CA TYR A 84 12.70 6.12 -21.53
C TYR A 84 12.53 7.23 -22.58
N PHE A 85 12.28 6.86 -23.83
CA PHE A 85 12.05 7.82 -24.91
C PHE A 85 10.77 8.62 -24.69
N GLU A 86 9.65 7.97 -24.35
CA GLU A 86 8.36 8.62 -24.07
C GLU A 86 8.46 9.55 -22.86
N PHE A 87 9.06 9.08 -21.76
CA PHE A 87 9.33 9.90 -20.58
C PHE A 87 10.19 11.15 -20.91
N SER A 88 11.25 10.97 -21.71
CA SER A 88 12.12 12.07 -22.13
C SER A 88 11.37 13.11 -22.96
N LEU A 89 10.39 12.68 -23.75
CA LEU A 89 9.59 13.54 -24.60
C LEU A 89 8.56 14.35 -23.79
N GLY A 90 7.92 13.71 -22.81
CA GLY A 90 7.00 14.38 -21.88
C GLY A 90 7.68 15.55 -21.17
N ARG A 91 8.88 15.33 -20.62
CA ARG A 91 9.66 16.39 -19.93
C ARG A 91 10.03 17.56 -20.83
N ARG A 92 10.40 17.29 -22.09
CA ARG A 92 10.69 18.36 -23.06
C ARG A 92 9.47 19.17 -23.46
N ARG A 93 8.26 18.60 -23.40
CA ARG A 93 7.00 19.35 -23.59
C ARG A 93 6.72 20.24 -22.39
N GLU A 94 6.89 19.72 -21.18
CA GLU A 94 6.70 20.46 -19.94
C GLU A 94 7.63 21.68 -19.84
N GLU A 95 8.93 21.50 -20.13
CA GLU A 95 9.91 22.59 -20.17
C GLU A 95 9.59 23.68 -21.21
N LYS A 96 8.97 23.31 -22.33
CA LYS A 96 8.53 24.28 -23.35
C LYS A 96 7.30 25.06 -22.94
N LEU A 97 6.39 24.44 -22.18
CA LEU A 97 5.20 25.12 -21.65
C LEU A 97 5.54 26.09 -20.51
N LEU A 98 6.58 25.80 -19.73
CA LEU A 98 7.04 26.66 -18.64
C LEU A 98 7.88 27.87 -19.10
N ASN A 99 8.49 27.79 -20.29
CA ASN A 99 9.36 28.83 -20.86
C ASN A 99 8.72 29.62 -22.01
N SER A 100 7.42 29.43 -22.29
CA SER A 100 6.66 30.16 -23.30
C SER A 100 5.64 31.10 -22.66
#